data_AF-A0A5N5D7P0-F1
#
_entry.id   AF-A0A5N5D7P0-F1
#
_cell.length_a   1.000
_cell.length_b   1.000
_cell.length_c   1.000
_cell.angle_alpha   90.00
_cell.angle_beta   90.00
_cell.angle_gamma   90.00
#
_symmetry.space_group_name_H-M   'P 1'
#
loop_
_entity.id
_entity.type
_entity.pdbx_description
1 polymer ?
#
loop_
_entity_poly.entity_id
_entity_poly.type
_entity_poly.pdbx_seq_one_letter_code
_entity_poly.pdbx_strand_id
1 'polypeptide(L)'
;MNNAYIDASNGMANSLPRQPPTPGSGHQPNGSGGMPNLVNGLLSGGHQTDMNHLWQVVQQLSDVLQENRNQTANIMNSVQQIQARAAQEGTSPTIAQVNGDLAAATTRQQAAELNNLRAQLQSAHASIASLDTQNAALRGLAQDYETSLALVLDKLRPYAHQQHDAIVALHAHYNALLEKERQANLELRLEHQEWQAGLGRVAQYARHALKESADAGLGYERRIRELKAENRMLRRLANWEEASDSEDDDDRREDELHMH
;
A
#
# COMPACT_ATOMS: atom_id res chain seq x y z
N MET A 1 19.23 32.58 19.72
CA MET A 1 20.20 31.53 20.07
C MET A 1 19.81 30.28 19.32
N ASN A 2 20.59 29.95 18.30
CA ASN A 2 20.55 28.67 17.60
C ASN A 2 20.90 27.56 18.57
N ASN A 3 20.22 26.42 18.50
CA ASN A 3 20.91 25.13 18.46
C ASN A 3 20.00 24.06 17.85
N ALA A 4 20.40 23.66 16.65
CA ALA A 4 19.99 22.46 15.97
C ALA A 4 20.61 21.24 16.69
N TYR A 5 19.80 20.21 16.92
CA TYR A 5 20.29 18.84 17.03
C TYR A 5 19.22 17.92 16.46
N ILE A 6 19.31 17.68 15.15
CA ILE A 6 18.58 16.65 14.44
C ILE A 6 19.45 15.40 14.53
N ASP A 7 19.05 14.46 15.39
CA ASP A 7 19.60 13.10 15.39
C ASP A 7 18.99 12.34 14.21
N ALA A 8 19.85 12.03 13.25
CA ALA A 8 19.55 11.23 12.08
C ALA A 8 20.24 9.88 12.24
N SER A 9 19.50 8.86 12.69
CA SER A 9 19.84 7.47 12.34
C SER A 9 18.66 6.50 12.46
N ASN A 10 18.35 5.91 11.31
CA ASN A 10 17.69 4.62 11.09
C ASN A 10 16.21 4.41 11.44
N GLY A 11 15.37 4.49 10.41
CA GLY A 11 14.20 3.63 10.28
C GLY A 11 13.13 4.18 9.33
N MET A 12 12.78 3.39 8.30
CA MET A 12 11.71 3.59 7.30
C MET A 12 12.09 4.49 6.11
N ALA A 13 12.45 3.94 4.94
CA ALA A 13 11.60 3.23 3.99
C ALA A 13 10.48 4.10 3.38
N ASN A 14 10.81 4.68 2.21
CA ASN A 14 9.97 4.86 1.02
C ASN A 14 9.08 6.11 0.90
N SER A 15 9.35 6.97 -0.11
CA SER A 15 8.33 7.56 -1.02
C SER A 15 8.92 8.55 -2.05
N LEU A 16 9.34 8.06 -3.22
CA LEU A 16 9.33 8.86 -4.46
C LEU A 16 8.75 8.04 -5.62
N PRO A 17 8.00 8.67 -6.55
CA PRO A 17 7.21 7.98 -7.57
C PRO A 17 8.10 7.36 -8.67
N ARG A 18 7.88 6.07 -8.95
CA ARG A 18 8.56 5.32 -10.02
C ARG A 18 7.91 5.63 -11.38
N GLN A 19 8.71 6.04 -12.35
CA GLN A 19 8.34 6.06 -13.78
C GLN A 19 8.23 4.63 -14.34
N PRO A 20 7.36 4.35 -15.33
CA PRO A 20 7.25 3.05 -15.95
C PRO A 20 8.28 2.88 -17.10
N PRO A 21 9.11 1.81 -17.11
CA PRO A 21 9.92 1.48 -18.27
C PRO A 21 9.15 0.58 -19.26
N THR A 22 9.29 0.92 -20.53
CA THR A 22 8.77 0.30 -21.75
C THR A 22 9.24 -1.14 -21.99
N PRO A 23 8.46 -1.99 -22.71
CA PRO A 23 8.83 -3.36 -23.01
C PRO A 23 9.77 -3.42 -24.23
N GLY A 24 10.90 -4.11 -24.09
CA GLY A 24 11.84 -4.39 -25.18
C GLY A 24 12.51 -5.74 -24.98
N SER A 25 12.09 -6.72 -25.77
CA SER A 25 12.63 -8.07 -25.87
C SER A 25 14.05 -8.11 -26.44
N GLY A 26 14.85 -9.10 -26.05
CA GLY A 26 15.90 -9.64 -26.91
C GLY A 26 17.18 -10.09 -26.20
N HIS A 27 17.37 -11.41 -26.12
CA HIS A 27 18.65 -12.06 -25.85
C HIS A 27 19.71 -11.70 -26.93
N GLN A 28 20.95 -11.47 -26.50
CA GLN A 28 22.12 -11.53 -27.39
C GLN A 28 23.32 -12.16 -26.67
N PRO A 29 23.90 -13.25 -27.19
CA PRO A 29 25.18 -13.75 -26.71
C PRO A 29 26.35 -13.07 -27.47
N ASN A 30 27.47 -13.02 -26.75
CA ASN A 30 28.75 -12.37 -27.01
C ASN A 30 29.44 -12.71 -28.35
N GLY A 31 30.15 -11.74 -28.93
CA GLY A 31 31.03 -11.94 -30.09
C GLY A 31 31.75 -10.68 -30.60
N SER A 32 32.92 -10.37 -30.01
CA SER A 32 34.16 -9.85 -30.63
C SER A 32 34.10 -9.05 -31.96
N GLY A 33 34.65 -7.83 -31.94
CA GLY A 33 35.37 -7.28 -33.10
C GLY A 33 35.14 -5.79 -33.32
N GLY A 34 36.11 -4.96 -32.92
CA GLY A 34 36.09 -3.52 -33.19
C GLY A 34 36.40 -3.19 -34.65
N MET A 35 35.65 -2.25 -35.22
CA MET A 35 36.10 -1.25 -36.22
C MET A 35 35.15 -0.05 -36.18
N PRO A 36 35.65 1.20 -36.15
CA PRO A 36 34.81 2.38 -36.14
C PRO A 36 34.37 2.77 -37.56
N ASN A 37 33.05 2.80 -37.72
CA ASN A 37 32.21 3.70 -38.52
C ASN A 37 32.94 4.65 -39.51
N LEU A 38 32.60 4.59 -40.81
CA LEU A 38 32.33 5.76 -41.69
C LEU A 38 31.97 5.32 -43.12
N VAL A 39 30.94 5.97 -43.68
CA VAL A 39 30.53 6.09 -45.10
C VAL A 39 29.28 5.30 -45.54
N ASN A 40 28.22 6.10 -45.77
CA ASN A 40 27.01 5.87 -46.57
C ASN A 40 25.81 5.17 -45.91
N GLY A 41 25.08 5.96 -45.13
CA GLY A 41 23.75 5.64 -44.65
C GLY A 41 22.71 5.52 -45.78
N LEU A 42 21.68 4.73 -45.45
CA LEU A 42 20.47 4.41 -46.22
C LEU A 42 20.59 3.24 -47.22
N LEU A 43 20.95 2.05 -46.72
CA LEU A 43 20.36 0.82 -47.28
C LEU A 43 18.86 0.85 -46.94
N SER A 44 18.07 1.34 -47.89
CA SER A 44 16.61 1.37 -47.86
C SER A 44 16.06 0.00 -47.44
N GLY A 45 15.17 -0.04 -46.45
CA GLY A 45 14.45 -1.26 -46.06
C GLY A 45 13.77 -1.96 -47.24
N GLY A 46 13.46 -1.21 -48.31
CA GLY A 46 12.95 -1.77 -49.56
C GLY A 46 13.94 -2.67 -50.32
N HIS A 47 15.25 -2.43 -50.23
CA HIS A 47 16.25 -3.30 -50.88
C HIS A 47 16.38 -4.66 -50.19
N GLN A 48 16.19 -4.73 -48.87
CA GLN A 48 16.19 -6.01 -48.16
C GLN A 48 14.90 -6.80 -48.43
N THR A 49 13.76 -6.11 -48.52
CA THR A 49 12.48 -6.73 -48.93
C THR A 49 12.54 -7.23 -50.38
N ASP A 50 13.12 -6.45 -51.29
CA ASP A 50 13.29 -6.83 -52.70
C ASP A 50 14.25 -8.02 -52.85
N MET A 51 15.36 -8.05 -52.10
CA MET A 51 16.26 -9.21 -52.06
C MET A 51 15.57 -10.49 -51.57
N ASN A 52 14.71 -10.40 -50.56
CA ASN A 52 13.93 -11.54 -50.08
C ASN A 52 12.89 -11.99 -51.12
N HIS A 53 12.27 -11.04 -51.84
CA HIS A 53 11.33 -11.33 -52.92
C HIS A 53 12.02 -11.99 -54.12
N LEU A 54 13.17 -11.47 -54.56
CA LEU A 54 13.97 -12.07 -55.63
C LEU A 54 14.42 -13.49 -55.27
N TRP A 55 14.81 -13.73 -54.02
CA TRP A 55 15.17 -15.08 -53.56
C TRP A 55 13.97 -16.03 -53.64
N GLN A 56 12.78 -15.57 -53.24
CA GLN A 56 11.55 -16.35 -53.35
C GLN A 56 11.16 -16.66 -54.81
N VAL A 57 11.32 -15.68 -55.72
CA VAL A 57 11.08 -15.86 -57.16
C VAL A 57 12.10 -16.83 -57.78
N VAL A 58 13.38 -16.73 -57.41
CA VAL A 58 14.42 -17.66 -57.88
C VAL A 58 14.16 -19.09 -57.38
N GLN A 59 13.72 -19.24 -56.12
CA GLN A 59 13.32 -20.53 -55.57
C GLN A 59 12.15 -21.11 -56.38
N GLN A 60 11.13 -20.31 -56.65
CA GLN A 60 9.98 -20.73 -57.47
C GLN A 60 10.39 -21.10 -58.91
N LEU A 61 11.28 -20.34 -59.54
CA LEU A 61 11.78 -20.65 -60.88
C LEU A 61 12.58 -21.96 -60.89
N SER A 62 13.35 -22.22 -59.84
CA SER A 62 14.09 -23.48 -59.66
C SER A 62 13.14 -24.67 -59.53
N ASP A 63 12.05 -24.53 -58.77
CA ASP A 63 11.02 -25.56 -58.64
C ASP A 63 10.34 -25.84 -60.00
N VAL A 64 10.01 -24.78 -60.76
CA VAL A 64 9.42 -24.90 -62.10
C VAL A 64 10.39 -25.53 -63.11
N LEU A 65 11.69 -25.23 -63.03
CA LEU A 65 12.72 -25.87 -63.85
C LEU A 65 12.90 -27.35 -63.50
N GLN A 66 12.86 -27.69 -62.22
CA GLN A 66 12.92 -29.08 -61.77
C GLN A 66 11.69 -29.86 -62.25
N GLU A 67 10.51 -29.26 -62.18
CA GLU A 67 9.28 -29.83 -62.70
C GLU A 67 9.34 -30.03 -64.22
N ASN A 68 9.83 -29.04 -64.99
CA ASN A 68 10.05 -29.20 -66.44
C ASN A 68 11.03 -30.32 -66.78
N ARG A 69 12.11 -30.47 -65.99
CA ARG A 69 13.05 -31.60 -66.16
C ARG A 69 12.38 -32.94 -65.89
N ASN A 70 11.56 -33.04 -64.84
CA ASN A 70 10.81 -34.25 -64.52
C ASN A 70 9.81 -34.60 -65.61
N GLN A 71 9.06 -33.62 -66.12
CA GLN A 71 8.13 -33.81 -67.24
C GLN A 71 8.85 -34.27 -68.51
N THR A 72 9.99 -33.66 -68.84
CA THR A 72 10.81 -34.06 -70.00
C THR A 72 11.37 -35.48 -69.83
N ALA A 73 11.81 -35.85 -68.62
CA ALA A 73 12.26 -37.21 -68.31
C ALA A 73 11.11 -38.22 -68.43
N ASN A 74 9.91 -37.89 -67.97
CA ASN A 74 8.72 -38.72 -68.14
C ASN A 74 8.34 -38.91 -69.61
N ILE A 75 8.43 -37.84 -70.41
CA ILE A 75 8.21 -37.91 -71.86
C ILE A 75 9.27 -38.81 -72.52
N MET A 76 10.55 -38.62 -72.22
CA MET A 76 11.62 -39.48 -72.77
C MET A 76 11.44 -40.95 -72.38
N ASN A 77 11.08 -41.23 -71.12
CA ASN A 77 10.76 -42.59 -70.65
C ASN A 77 9.53 -43.16 -71.39
N SER A 78 8.50 -42.36 -71.63
CA SER A 78 7.33 -42.78 -72.40
C SER A 78 7.68 -43.07 -73.87
N VAL A 79 8.55 -42.26 -74.48
CA VAL A 79 9.04 -42.46 -75.85
C VAL A 79 9.89 -43.73 -75.93
N GLN A 80 10.77 -43.98 -74.95
CA GLN A 80 11.55 -45.21 -74.88
C GLN A 80 10.67 -46.45 -74.67
N GLN A 81 9.64 -46.39 -73.84
CA GLN A 81 8.68 -47.48 -73.68
C GLN A 81 7.88 -47.74 -74.96
N ILE A 82 7.44 -46.69 -75.66
CA ILE A 82 6.77 -46.79 -76.97
C ILE A 82 7.70 -47.44 -78.00
N GLN A 83 8.98 -47.03 -78.03
CA GLN A 83 9.98 -47.58 -78.96
C GLN A 83 10.32 -49.05 -78.64
N ALA A 84 10.46 -49.40 -77.36
CA ALA A 84 10.71 -50.76 -76.92
C ALA A 84 9.51 -51.69 -77.21
N ARG A 85 8.28 -51.19 -77.03
CA ARG A 85 7.04 -51.94 -77.29
C ARG A 85 6.78 -52.11 -78.79
N ALA A 86 7.02 -51.07 -79.59
CA ALA A 86 6.97 -51.16 -81.05
C ALA A 86 8.00 -52.15 -81.63
N ALA A 87 9.15 -52.31 -80.97
CA ALA A 87 10.17 -53.30 -81.34
C ALA A 87 9.80 -54.74 -80.92
N GLN A 88 9.00 -54.93 -79.86
CA GLN A 88 8.61 -56.25 -79.35
C GLN A 88 7.32 -56.82 -79.97
N GLU A 89 6.32 -55.98 -80.27
CA GLU A 89 4.99 -56.43 -80.72
C GLU A 89 4.79 -56.31 -82.25
N GLY A 90 5.79 -55.84 -83.01
CA GLY A 90 5.72 -55.69 -84.48
C GLY A 90 4.65 -54.73 -85.00
N THR A 91 3.90 -54.10 -84.10
CA THR A 91 2.84 -53.13 -84.34
C THR A 91 3.08 -51.92 -83.45
N SER A 92 3.23 -50.75 -84.07
CA SER A 92 3.39 -49.49 -83.35
C SER A 92 2.09 -49.18 -82.60
N PRO A 93 2.13 -48.83 -81.30
CA PRO A 93 0.92 -48.41 -80.60
C PRO A 93 0.31 -47.23 -81.37
N THR A 94 -0.98 -47.33 -81.71
CA THR A 94 -1.63 -46.27 -82.49
C THR A 94 -1.72 -45.02 -81.64
N ILE A 95 -1.45 -43.84 -82.21
CA ILE A 95 -1.52 -42.53 -81.52
C ILE A 95 -2.80 -42.39 -80.68
N ALA A 96 -3.92 -42.99 -81.13
CA ALA A 96 -5.19 -43.01 -80.42
C ALA A 96 -5.17 -43.76 -79.07
N GLN A 97 -4.46 -44.88 -78.97
CA GLN A 97 -4.33 -45.64 -77.72
C GLN A 97 -3.46 -44.90 -76.69
N VAL A 98 -2.34 -44.34 -77.15
CA VAL A 98 -1.44 -43.54 -76.29
C VAL A 98 -2.13 -42.27 -75.79
N ASN A 99 -2.90 -41.58 -76.65
CA ASN A 99 -3.69 -40.42 -76.24
C ASN A 99 -4.83 -40.79 -75.27
N GLY A 100 -5.47 -41.96 -75.44
CA GLY A 100 -6.49 -42.45 -74.51
C GLY A 100 -5.93 -42.75 -73.13
N ASP A 101 -4.78 -43.43 -73.05
CA ASP A 101 -4.11 -43.74 -71.80
C ASP A 101 -3.57 -42.47 -71.11
N LEU A 102 -3.02 -41.52 -71.87
CA LEU A 102 -2.56 -40.23 -71.35
C LEU A 102 -3.73 -39.40 -70.82
N ALA A 103 -4.86 -39.31 -71.55
CA ALA A 103 -6.05 -38.63 -71.08
C ALA A 103 -6.62 -39.28 -69.81
N ALA A 104 -6.62 -40.61 -69.73
CA ALA A 104 -7.07 -41.35 -68.55
C ALA A 104 -6.13 -41.17 -67.34
N ALA A 105 -4.81 -41.10 -67.56
CA ALA A 105 -3.83 -40.81 -66.51
C ALA A 105 -3.99 -39.38 -65.98
N THR A 106 -4.09 -38.40 -66.87
CA THR A 106 -4.29 -36.99 -66.52
C THR A 106 -5.58 -36.79 -65.72
N THR A 107 -6.67 -37.45 -66.13
CA THR A 107 -7.96 -37.39 -65.41
C THR A 107 -7.86 -38.01 -64.01
N ARG A 108 -7.14 -39.13 -63.86
CA ARG A 108 -6.87 -39.75 -62.55
C ARG A 108 -6.05 -38.83 -61.64
N GLN A 109 -5.08 -38.13 -62.20
CA GLN A 109 -4.21 -37.21 -61.48
C GLN A 109 -4.98 -35.98 -60.99
N GLN A 110 -5.82 -35.39 -61.84
CA GLN A 110 -6.75 -34.32 -61.45
C GLN A 110 -7.74 -34.77 -60.37
N ALA A 111 -8.27 -35.99 -60.46
CA ALA A 111 -9.16 -36.54 -59.43
C ALA A 111 -8.44 -36.73 -58.09
N ALA A 112 -7.18 -37.18 -58.10
CA ALA A 112 -6.36 -37.32 -56.89
C ALA A 112 -6.05 -35.96 -56.26
N GLU A 113 -5.70 -34.95 -57.08
CA GLU A 113 -5.46 -33.58 -56.62
C GLU A 113 -6.73 -32.95 -56.01
N LEU A 114 -7.88 -33.08 -56.68
CA LEU A 114 -9.17 -32.59 -56.16
C LEU A 114 -9.53 -33.25 -54.81
N ASN A 115 -9.25 -34.54 -54.65
CA ASN A 115 -9.49 -35.24 -53.39
C ASN A 115 -8.52 -34.79 -52.29
N ASN A 116 -7.25 -34.56 -52.62
CA ASN A 116 -6.26 -34.01 -51.69
C ASN A 116 -6.68 -32.60 -51.23
N LEU A 117 -7.07 -31.72 -52.16
CA LEU A 117 -7.51 -30.37 -51.84
C LEU A 117 -8.78 -30.36 -50.97
N ARG A 118 -9.72 -31.27 -51.24
CA ARG A 118 -10.91 -31.47 -50.39
C ARG A 118 -10.54 -31.93 -48.98
N ALA A 119 -9.62 -32.88 -48.85
CA ALA A 119 -9.15 -33.35 -47.54
C ALA A 119 -8.45 -32.23 -46.75
N GLN A 120 -7.63 -31.41 -47.42
CA GLN A 120 -6.99 -30.24 -46.82
C GLN A 120 -8.01 -29.20 -46.37
N LEU A 121 -9.01 -28.89 -47.18
CA LEU A 121 -10.09 -27.98 -46.81
C LEU A 121 -10.89 -28.49 -45.62
N GLN A 122 -11.24 -29.79 -45.59
CA GLN A 122 -11.93 -30.39 -44.46
C GLN A 122 -11.09 -30.34 -43.17
N SER A 123 -9.79 -30.61 -43.27
CA SER A 123 -8.85 -30.51 -42.14
C SER A 123 -8.74 -29.08 -41.62
N ALA A 124 -8.61 -28.10 -42.52
CA ALA A 124 -8.57 -26.68 -42.17
C ALA A 124 -9.88 -26.24 -41.49
N HIS A 125 -11.04 -26.64 -42.01
CA HIS A 125 -12.33 -26.35 -41.39
C HIS A 125 -12.46 -26.96 -39.99
N ALA A 126 -12.01 -28.20 -39.80
CA ALA A 126 -12.01 -28.83 -38.48
C ALA A 126 -11.09 -28.09 -37.49
N SER A 127 -9.92 -27.63 -37.96
CA SER A 127 -9.00 -26.84 -37.16
C SER A 127 -9.59 -25.47 -36.78
N ILE A 128 -10.22 -24.77 -37.73
CA ILE A 128 -10.90 -23.49 -37.47
C ILE A 128 -12.01 -23.67 -36.43
N ALA A 129 -12.85 -24.70 -36.57
CA ALA A 129 -13.90 -24.99 -35.59
C ALA A 129 -13.32 -25.29 -34.19
N SER A 130 -12.22 -26.02 -34.13
CA SER A 130 -11.52 -26.27 -32.86
C SER A 130 -10.96 -24.97 -32.24
N LEU A 131 -10.33 -24.11 -33.04
CA LEU A 131 -9.81 -22.82 -32.58
C LEU A 131 -10.92 -21.87 -32.14
N ASP A 132 -12.06 -21.88 -32.81
CA ASP A 132 -13.23 -21.06 -32.43
C ASP A 132 -13.81 -21.52 -31.09
N THR A 133 -13.96 -22.83 -30.88
CA THR A 133 -14.41 -23.35 -29.58
C THR A 133 -13.43 -23.01 -28.45
N GLN A 134 -12.12 -23.11 -28.69
CA GLN A 134 -11.11 -22.70 -27.71
C GLN A 134 -11.15 -21.21 -27.43
N ASN A 135 -11.27 -20.37 -28.46
CA ASN A 135 -11.42 -18.92 -28.29
C ASN A 135 -12.68 -18.56 -27.49
N ALA A 136 -13.80 -19.22 -27.76
CA ALA A 136 -15.04 -19.02 -27.01
C ALA A 136 -14.86 -19.38 -25.53
N ALA A 137 -14.19 -20.49 -25.23
CA ALA A 137 -13.88 -20.90 -23.86
C ALA A 137 -12.95 -19.90 -23.15
N LEU A 138 -11.90 -19.44 -23.81
CA LEU A 138 -10.99 -18.43 -23.25
C LEU A 138 -11.67 -17.09 -22.98
N ARG A 139 -12.57 -16.65 -23.89
CA ARG A 139 -13.38 -15.45 -23.68
C ARG A 139 -14.32 -15.60 -22.49
N GLY A 140 -14.98 -16.75 -22.34
CA GLY A 140 -15.82 -17.04 -21.18
C GLY A 140 -15.03 -16.94 -19.87
N LEU A 141 -13.85 -17.59 -19.82
CA LEU A 141 -12.99 -17.55 -18.65
C LEU A 141 -12.51 -16.13 -18.31
N ALA A 142 -12.16 -15.32 -19.31
CA ALA A 142 -11.77 -13.93 -19.10
C ALA A 142 -12.92 -13.11 -18.49
N GLN A 143 -14.15 -13.34 -18.95
CA GLN A 143 -15.34 -12.67 -18.42
C GLN A 143 -15.68 -13.11 -16.99
N ASP A 144 -15.46 -14.39 -16.65
CA ASP A 144 -15.61 -14.88 -15.28
C ASP A 144 -14.59 -14.24 -14.34
N TYR A 145 -13.33 -14.09 -14.77
CA TYR A 145 -12.30 -13.38 -14.01
C TYR A 145 -12.63 -11.91 -13.82
N GLU A 146 -13.08 -11.22 -14.87
CA GLU A 146 -13.49 -9.83 -14.79
C GLU A 146 -14.64 -9.64 -13.78
N THR A 147 -15.63 -10.52 -13.83
CA THR A 147 -16.79 -10.49 -12.91
C THR A 147 -16.35 -10.77 -11.47
N SER A 148 -15.49 -11.76 -11.26
CA SER A 148 -14.96 -12.10 -9.93
C SER A 148 -14.13 -10.96 -9.35
N LEU A 149 -13.24 -10.36 -10.15
CA LEU A 149 -12.44 -9.21 -9.73
C LEU A 149 -13.31 -7.99 -9.42
N ALA A 150 -14.34 -7.73 -10.22
CA ALA A 150 -15.29 -6.67 -9.94
C ALA A 150 -16.01 -6.88 -8.60
N LEU A 151 -16.46 -8.11 -8.31
CA LEU A 151 -17.08 -8.45 -7.03
C LEU A 151 -16.10 -8.28 -5.86
N VAL A 152 -14.86 -8.76 -5.99
CA VAL A 152 -13.84 -8.61 -4.95
C VAL A 152 -13.55 -7.14 -4.69
N LEU A 153 -13.41 -6.32 -5.72
CA LEU A 153 -13.18 -4.88 -5.58
C LEU A 153 -14.37 -4.16 -4.93
N ASP A 154 -15.60 -4.57 -5.27
CA ASP A 154 -16.83 -4.05 -4.67
C ASP A 154 -16.92 -4.33 -3.16
N LYS A 155 -16.30 -5.41 -2.66
CA LYS A 155 -16.24 -5.73 -1.23
C LYS A 155 -15.00 -5.19 -0.54
N LEU A 156 -13.85 -5.18 -1.21
CA LEU A 156 -12.59 -4.75 -0.64
C LEU A 156 -12.58 -3.25 -0.35
N ARG A 157 -13.10 -2.43 -1.28
CA ARG A 157 -13.14 -0.97 -1.10
C ARG A 157 -13.94 -0.55 0.15
N PRO A 158 -15.21 -0.96 0.34
CA PRO A 158 -15.94 -0.59 1.55
C PRO A 158 -15.32 -1.19 2.81
N TYR A 159 -14.77 -2.41 2.76
CA TYR A 159 -14.07 -2.99 3.90
C TYR A 159 -12.86 -2.15 4.35
N ALA A 160 -12.00 -1.75 3.40
CA ALA A 160 -10.83 -0.93 3.70
C ALA A 160 -11.21 0.44 4.30
N HIS A 161 -12.26 1.06 3.77
CA HIS A 161 -12.79 2.31 4.34
C HIS A 161 -13.35 2.12 5.75
N GLN A 162 -14.21 1.13 5.95
CA GLN A 162 -14.78 0.84 7.27
C GLN A 162 -13.70 0.51 8.30
N GLN A 163 -12.66 -0.23 7.91
CA GLN A 163 -11.54 -0.53 8.79
C GLN A 163 -10.76 0.73 9.17
N HIS A 164 -10.50 1.61 8.20
CA HIS A 164 -9.84 2.90 8.47
C HIS A 164 -10.68 3.76 9.42
N ASP A 165 -11.98 3.88 9.16
CA ASP A 165 -12.92 4.65 9.99
C ASP A 165 -12.99 4.09 11.42
N ALA A 166 -13.01 2.76 11.58
CA ALA A 166 -13.00 2.11 12.88
C ALA A 166 -11.72 2.40 13.67
N ILE A 167 -10.55 2.39 13.01
CA ILE A 167 -9.27 2.74 13.63
C ILE A 167 -9.28 4.20 14.08
N VAL A 168 -9.71 5.13 13.21
CA VAL A 168 -9.81 6.55 13.54
C VAL A 168 -10.77 6.79 14.70
N ALA A 169 -11.93 6.14 14.69
CA ALA A 169 -12.91 6.23 15.77
C ALA A 169 -12.34 5.72 17.10
N LEU A 170 -11.55 4.64 17.08
CA LEU A 170 -10.89 4.11 18.26
C LEU A 170 -9.85 5.10 18.81
N HIS A 171 -9.02 5.69 17.94
CA HIS A 171 -8.07 6.73 18.36
C HIS A 171 -8.77 7.96 18.95
N ALA A 172 -9.85 8.42 18.30
CA ALA A 172 -10.64 9.53 18.80
C ALA A 172 -11.27 9.23 20.16
N HIS A 173 -11.79 8.01 20.35
CA HIS A 173 -12.36 7.56 21.62
C HIS A 173 -11.33 7.53 22.75
N TYR A 174 -10.14 6.95 22.53
CA TYR A 174 -9.10 6.93 23.56
C TYR A 174 -8.54 8.32 23.87
N ASN A 175 -8.43 9.19 22.87
CA ASN A 175 -8.05 10.59 23.10
C ASN A 175 -9.09 11.32 23.96
N ALA A 176 -10.39 11.12 23.69
CA ALA A 176 -11.46 11.69 24.50
C ALA A 176 -11.44 11.16 25.94
N LEU A 177 -11.16 9.87 26.13
CA LEU A 177 -11.03 9.27 27.46
C LEU A 177 -9.83 9.85 28.22
N LEU A 178 -8.67 9.97 27.56
CA LEU A 178 -7.48 10.59 28.14
C LEU A 178 -7.73 12.04 28.54
N GLU A 179 -8.44 12.79 27.71
CA GLU A 179 -8.78 14.18 28.01
C GLU A 179 -9.73 14.29 29.21
N LYS A 180 -10.74 13.41 29.28
CA LYS A 180 -11.64 13.32 30.43
C LYS A 180 -10.88 13.02 31.73
N GLU A 181 -9.95 12.07 31.70
CA GLU A 181 -9.11 11.74 32.86
C GLU A 181 -8.20 12.90 33.26
N ARG A 182 -7.60 13.62 32.30
CA ARG A 182 -6.81 14.83 32.57
C ARG A 182 -7.65 15.91 33.21
N GLN A 183 -8.86 16.14 32.71
CA GLN A 183 -9.79 17.12 33.25
C GLN A 183 -10.20 16.77 34.68
N ALA A 184 -10.58 15.51 34.95
CA ALA A 184 -10.94 15.05 36.29
C ALA A 184 -9.75 15.17 37.28
N ASN A 185 -8.53 14.82 36.85
CA ASN A 185 -7.34 15.01 37.67
C ASN A 185 -7.04 16.48 37.98
N LEU A 186 -7.25 17.37 37.01
CA LEU A 186 -7.08 18.81 37.19
C LEU A 186 -8.12 19.36 38.17
N GLU A 187 -9.39 18.94 38.03
CA GLU A 187 -10.48 19.31 38.93
C GLU A 187 -10.18 18.88 40.38
N LEU A 188 -9.78 17.63 40.60
CA LEU A 188 -9.39 17.14 41.93
C LEU A 188 -8.23 17.93 42.56
N ARG A 189 -7.26 18.35 41.73
CA ARG A 189 -6.14 19.17 42.21
C ARG A 189 -6.58 20.58 42.57
N LEU A 190 -7.47 21.18 41.80
CA LEU A 190 -8.05 22.49 42.11
C LEU A 190 -8.86 22.42 43.40
N GLU A 191 -9.73 21.40 43.54
CA GLU A 191 -10.51 21.18 44.75
C GLU A 191 -9.58 21.02 45.97
N HIS A 192 -8.53 20.21 45.86
CA HIS A 192 -7.55 20.06 46.93
C HIS A 192 -6.89 21.39 47.32
N GLN A 193 -6.51 22.22 46.35
CA GLN A 193 -5.95 23.55 46.62
C GLN A 193 -6.96 24.46 47.33
N GLU A 194 -8.24 24.41 46.94
CA GLU A 194 -9.31 25.16 47.59
C GLU A 194 -9.52 24.72 49.03
N TRP A 195 -9.54 23.40 49.30
CA TRP A 195 -9.61 22.84 50.65
C TRP A 195 -8.41 23.26 51.51
N GLN A 196 -7.19 23.18 50.97
CA GLN A 196 -5.98 23.59 51.68
C GLN A 196 -6.00 25.09 52.00
N ALA A 197 -6.43 25.93 51.07
CA ALA A 197 -6.60 27.36 51.30
C ALA A 197 -7.71 27.64 52.33
N GLY A 198 -8.81 26.89 52.28
CA GLY A 198 -9.89 26.93 53.27
C GLY A 198 -9.40 26.60 54.69
N LEU A 199 -8.66 25.50 54.83
CA LEU A 199 -8.05 25.09 56.10
C LEU A 199 -7.06 26.13 56.62
N GLY A 200 -6.24 26.73 55.73
CA GLY A 200 -5.34 27.82 56.07
C GLY A 200 -6.07 29.02 56.66
N ARG A 201 -7.21 29.42 56.07
CA ARG A 201 -8.07 30.49 56.61
C ARG A 201 -8.67 30.13 57.96
N VAL A 202 -9.20 28.91 58.13
CA VAL A 202 -9.75 28.45 59.42
C VAL A 202 -8.68 28.42 60.50
N ALA A 203 -7.47 27.94 60.19
CA ALA A 203 -6.35 27.94 61.13
C ALA A 203 -5.93 29.37 61.51
N GLN A 204 -5.94 30.31 60.57
CA GLN A 204 -5.72 31.73 60.87
C GLN A 204 -6.80 32.29 61.79
N TYR A 205 -8.09 32.05 61.50
CA TYR A 205 -9.19 32.49 62.36
C TYR A 205 -9.11 31.89 63.77
N ALA A 206 -8.77 30.60 63.89
CA ALA A 206 -8.59 29.95 65.19
C ALA A 206 -7.44 30.59 65.99
N ARG A 207 -6.31 30.88 65.34
CA ARG A 207 -5.19 31.60 65.98
C ARG A 207 -5.56 33.03 66.37
N HIS A 208 -6.31 33.74 65.53
CA HIS A 208 -6.81 35.08 65.85
C HIS A 208 -7.77 35.07 67.04
N ALA A 209 -8.73 34.14 67.08
CA ALA A 209 -9.66 33.98 68.20
C ALA A 209 -8.95 33.63 69.51
N LEU A 210 -7.96 32.72 69.47
CA LEU A 210 -7.14 32.41 70.64
C LEU A 210 -6.36 33.64 71.13
N LYS A 211 -5.74 34.39 70.21
CA LYS A 211 -5.03 35.62 70.55
C LYS A 211 -5.95 36.66 71.18
N GLU A 212 -7.13 36.88 70.60
CA GLU A 212 -8.13 37.81 71.14
C GLU A 212 -8.60 37.38 72.53
N SER A 213 -8.83 36.08 72.76
CA SER A 213 -9.19 35.56 74.07
C SER A 213 -8.09 35.76 75.13
N ALA A 214 -6.82 35.60 74.74
CA ALA A 214 -5.68 35.87 75.61
C ALA A 214 -5.51 37.36 75.90
N ASP A 215 -5.62 38.21 74.87
CA ASP A 215 -5.53 39.67 74.99
C ASP A 215 -6.66 40.25 75.87
N ALA A 216 -7.86 39.66 75.80
CA ALA A 216 -8.99 40.04 76.67
C ALA A 216 -8.67 39.84 78.17
N GLY A 217 -7.97 38.76 78.54
CA GLY A 217 -7.53 38.53 79.92
C GLY A 217 -6.46 39.54 80.36
N LEU A 218 -5.47 39.80 79.51
CA LEU A 218 -4.38 40.75 79.78
C LEU A 218 -4.87 42.19 79.96
N GLY A 219 -5.96 42.59 79.30
CA GLY A 219 -6.56 43.91 79.46
C GLY A 219 -7.03 44.16 80.90
N TYR A 220 -7.75 43.21 81.49
CA TYR A 220 -8.19 43.30 82.89
C TYR A 220 -7.03 43.21 83.86
N GLU A 221 -6.08 42.29 83.66
CA GLU A 221 -4.89 42.17 84.51
C GLU A 221 -4.03 43.43 84.49
N ARG A 222 -3.86 44.04 83.31
CA ARG A 222 -3.14 45.30 83.16
C ARG A 222 -3.88 46.42 83.87
N ARG A 223 -5.20 46.52 83.71
CA ARG A 223 -6.01 47.55 84.39
C ARG A 223 -5.97 47.38 85.91
N ILE A 224 -6.05 46.15 86.42
CA ILE A 224 -5.91 45.84 87.85
C ILE A 224 -4.53 46.27 88.34
N ARG A 225 -3.44 45.94 87.62
CA ARG A 225 -2.09 46.39 87.98
C ARG A 225 -1.94 47.91 88.00
N GLU A 226 -2.47 48.60 87.00
CA GLU A 226 -2.47 50.07 86.93
C GLU A 226 -3.27 50.68 88.10
N LEU A 227 -4.46 50.16 88.39
CA LEU A 227 -5.28 50.60 89.52
C LEU A 227 -4.61 50.30 90.87
N LYS A 228 -3.98 49.14 91.04
CA LYS A 228 -3.19 48.81 92.25
C LYS A 228 -2.04 49.82 92.42
N ALA A 229 -1.33 50.14 91.34
CA ALA A 229 -0.27 51.15 91.36
C ALA A 229 -0.79 52.55 91.71
N GLU A 230 -1.92 52.97 91.14
CA GLU A 230 -2.60 54.23 91.45
C GLU A 230 -3.05 54.28 92.92
N ASN A 231 -3.63 53.20 93.43
CA ASN A 231 -4.06 53.10 94.82
C ASN A 231 -2.87 53.27 95.78
N ARG A 232 -1.71 52.65 95.47
CA ARG A 232 -0.48 52.83 96.24
C ARG A 232 -0.02 54.28 96.28
N MET A 233 0.03 54.97 95.13
CA MET A 233 0.44 56.38 95.10
C MET A 233 -0.57 57.31 95.79
N LEU A 234 -1.87 57.05 95.68
CA LEU A 234 -2.89 57.83 96.40
C LEU A 234 -2.81 57.63 97.92
N ARG A 235 -2.58 56.39 98.39
CA ARG A 235 -2.36 56.09 99.81
C ARG A 235 -1.12 56.80 100.37
N ARG A 236 -0.01 56.81 99.60
CA ARG A 236 1.19 57.61 99.93
C ARG A 236 0.87 59.09 100.08
N LEU A 237 0.07 59.65 99.17
CA LEU A 237 -0.28 61.07 99.19
C LEU A 237 -1.22 61.43 100.36
N ALA A 238 -2.05 60.49 100.81
CA ALA A 238 -2.97 60.63 101.93
C ALA A 238 -2.34 60.30 103.30
N ASN A 239 -1.04 59.97 103.35
CA ASN A 239 -0.33 59.48 104.54
C ASN A 239 -0.98 58.25 105.19
N TRP A 240 -1.58 57.37 104.40
CA TRP A 240 -2.11 56.08 104.85
C TRP A 240 -1.07 54.97 104.61
N GLU A 241 -1.01 53.98 105.50
CA GLU A 241 -0.05 52.87 105.41
C GLU A 241 -0.20 52.13 104.07
N GLU A 242 0.93 51.83 103.42
CA GLU A 242 0.95 51.07 102.17
C GLU A 242 0.52 49.64 102.45
N ALA A 243 -0.67 49.25 101.98
CA ALA A 243 -1.06 47.84 101.99
C ALA A 243 -0.05 47.06 101.12
N SER A 244 0.58 46.04 101.70
CA SER A 244 1.49 45.17 100.96
C SER A 244 0.68 44.34 99.97
N ASP A 245 1.20 44.13 98.76
CA ASP A 245 0.53 43.36 97.68
C ASP A 245 0.27 41.87 98.06
N SER A 246 0.54 41.44 99.29
CA SER A 246 0.47 40.06 99.78
C SER A 246 -0.87 39.65 100.41
N GLU A 247 -1.78 40.58 100.74
CA GLU A 247 -3.00 40.23 101.51
C GLU A 247 -4.22 39.83 100.65
N ASP A 248 -4.21 40.07 99.33
CA ASP A 248 -5.38 39.80 98.45
C ASP A 248 -5.26 38.52 97.58
N ASP A 249 -4.08 37.90 97.51
CA ASP A 249 -3.85 36.72 96.64
C ASP A 249 -4.09 35.37 97.36
N ASP A 250 -4.16 35.35 98.69
CA ASP A 250 -4.45 34.14 99.47
C ASP A 250 -5.96 33.82 99.54
N ASP A 251 -6.83 34.83 99.61
CA ASP A 251 -8.28 34.62 99.74
C ASP A 251 -8.93 34.05 98.46
N ARG A 252 -8.35 34.25 97.28
CA ARG A 252 -8.92 33.74 96.01
C ARG A 252 -8.54 32.30 95.69
N ARG A 253 -7.45 31.77 96.25
CA ARG A 253 -7.03 30.38 96.01
C ARG A 253 -7.80 29.39 96.87
N GLU A 254 -8.32 29.82 98.02
CA GLU A 254 -9.13 28.96 98.89
C GLU A 254 -10.53 28.70 98.33
N ASP A 255 -11.13 29.66 97.61
CA ASP A 255 -12.48 29.52 97.06
C ASP A 255 -12.56 28.66 95.77
N GLU A 256 -11.51 28.59 94.94
CA GLU A 256 -11.48 27.73 93.75
C GLU A 256 -11.26 26.24 94.08
N LEU A 257 -10.69 25.93 95.23
CA LEU A 257 -10.50 24.55 95.71
C LEU A 257 -11.80 23.89 96.22
N HIS A 258 -12.88 24.66 96.41
CA HIS A 258 -14.16 24.19 96.94
C HIS A 258 -15.28 23.99 95.91
N MET A 259 -15.01 24.19 94.61
CA MET A 259 -15.97 23.97 93.51
C MET A 259 -15.55 22.91 92.48
N HIS A 260 -14.91 21.82 92.94
CA HIS A 260 -14.83 20.54 92.22
C HIS A 260 -15.40 19.40 93.05
#